data_AF-A0A662ISG7-F1
#
_entry.id   AF-A0A662ISG7-F1
#
_cell.length_a   1.000
_cell.length_b   1.000
_cell.length_c   1.000
_cell.angle_alpha   90.00
_cell.angle_beta   90.00
_cell.angle_gamma   90.00
#
_symmetry.space_group_name_H-M   'P 1'
#
loop_
_entity.id
_entity.type
_entity.pdbx_description
1 polymer ?
#
loop_
_entity_poly.entity_id
_entity_poly.type
_entity_poly.pdbx_seq_one_letter_code
_entity_poly.pdbx_strand_id
1 'polypeptide(L)'
;MMGIEGKIRCLKAALVELRRRKGDLSGSGQLVLQRQNVSRRDWEVVLAVPVSKVYAKPQIARSLIIAAGLDPDGRDGVLLQAYL
;
A
#
# COMPACT_ATOMS: atom_id res chain seq x y z
N MET A 1 7.54 -3.68 20.61
CA MET A 1 7.64 -3.83 19.15
C MET A 1 6.23 -3.86 18.57
N MET A 2 5.95 -3.10 17.51
CA MET A 2 4.64 -3.10 16.86
C MET A 2 4.51 -4.36 15.97
N GLY A 3 3.47 -5.17 16.20
CA GLY A 3 3.18 -6.32 15.35
C GLY A 3 2.73 -5.94 13.94
N ILE A 4 2.68 -6.91 13.03
CA ILE A 4 2.32 -6.71 11.61
C ILE A 4 0.99 -5.96 11.46
N GLU A 5 -0.03 -6.29 12.25
CA GLU A 5 -1.33 -5.59 12.23
C GLU A 5 -1.21 -4.10 12.53
N GLY A 6 -0.32 -3.73 13.45
CA GLY A 6 -0.06 -2.33 13.76
C GLY A 6 0.60 -1.61 12.59
N LYS A 7 1.60 -2.24 11.96
CA LYS A 7 2.27 -1.69 10.76
C LYS A 7 1.28 -1.51 9.60
N ILE A 8 0.41 -2.50 9.35
CA ILE A 8 -0.67 -2.41 8.35
C ILE A 8 -1.60 -1.23 8.68
N ARG A 9 -2.00 -1.06 9.95
CA ARG A 9 -2.87 0.05 10.36
C ARG A 9 -2.22 1.42 10.11
N CYS A 10 -0.95 1.58 10.45
CA CYS A 10 -0.19 2.80 10.15
C CYS A 10 -0.08 3.05 8.65
N LEU A 11 0.20 2.01 7.85
CA LEU A 11 0.29 2.13 6.40
C LEU A 11 -1.05 2.52 5.77
N LYS A 12 -2.16 1.91 6.21
CA LYS A 12 -3.52 2.32 5.79
C LYS A 12 -3.76 3.79 6.07
N ALA A 13 -3.46 4.26 7.27
CA ALA A 13 -3.65 5.67 7.64
C ALA A 13 -2.81 6.60 6.75
N ALA A 14 -1.54 6.24 6.50
CA ALA A 14 -0.66 7.00 5.62
C ALA A 14 -1.18 7.06 4.17
N LEU A 15 -1.69 5.96 3.63
CA LEU A 15 -2.27 5.91 2.28
C LEU A 15 -3.55 6.74 2.19
N VAL A 16 -4.43 6.68 3.20
CA VAL A 16 -5.63 7.53 3.27
C VAL A 16 -5.25 9.01 3.34
N GLU A 17 -4.24 9.37 4.13
CA GLU A 17 -3.78 10.75 4.21
C GLU A 17 -3.11 11.21 2.90
N LEU A 18 -2.37 10.33 2.23
CA LEU A 18 -1.80 10.60 0.91
C LEU A 18 -2.92 10.88 -0.12
N ARG A 19 -3.99 10.08 -0.12
CA ARG A 19 -5.20 10.35 -0.92
C ARG A 19 -5.78 11.72 -0.64
N ARG A 20 -5.91 12.09 0.64
CA ARG A 20 -6.49 13.38 1.03
C ARG A 20 -5.66 14.56 0.51
N ARG A 21 -4.34 14.42 0.51
CA ARG A 21 -3.41 15.49 0.10
C ARG A 21 -3.12 15.53 -1.39
N LYS A 22 -3.09 14.36 -2.04
CA LYS A 22 -2.52 14.12 -3.38
C LYS A 22 -3.40 13.25 -4.27
N GLY A 23 -4.61 12.94 -3.82
CA GLY A 23 -5.64 12.29 -4.62
C GLY A 23 -6.00 13.18 -5.80
N ASP A 24 -6.05 12.57 -6.97
CA ASP A 24 -6.32 13.26 -8.21
C ASP A 24 -7.84 13.27 -8.47
N LEU A 25 -8.40 14.47 -8.72
CA LEU A 25 -9.72 14.63 -9.32
C LEU A 25 -9.70 14.37 -10.85
N SER A 26 -8.52 14.11 -11.42
CA SER A 26 -8.25 14.24 -12.87
C SER A 26 -7.21 13.27 -13.48
N GLY A 27 -6.64 12.30 -12.74
CA GLY A 27 -5.56 11.44 -13.25
C GLY A 27 -5.35 10.15 -12.42
N SER A 28 -5.90 9.05 -12.91
CA SER A 28 -6.27 7.86 -12.12
C SER A 28 -5.15 6.84 -11.89
N GLY A 29 -4.08 7.22 -11.20
CA GLY A 29 -3.21 6.22 -10.59
C GLY A 29 -3.84 5.59 -9.35
N GLN A 30 -3.35 4.43 -8.93
CA GLN A 30 -3.75 3.80 -7.66
C GLN A 30 -2.59 3.11 -6.95
N LEU A 31 -2.63 3.14 -5.61
CA LEU A 31 -1.83 2.30 -4.74
C LEU A 31 -2.72 1.24 -4.11
N VAL A 32 -2.33 -0.03 -4.23
CA VAL A 32 -3.11 -1.19 -3.76
C VAL A 32 -2.31 -1.92 -2.69
N LEU A 33 -2.81 -1.88 -1.47
CA LEU A 33 -2.32 -2.66 -0.34
C LEU A 33 -3.01 -4.02 -0.33
N GLN A 34 -2.21 -5.07 -0.35
CA GLN A 34 -2.67 -6.46 -0.33
C GLN A 34 -2.11 -7.21 0.87
N ARG A 35 -2.82 -8.26 1.26
CA ARG A 35 -2.40 -9.19 2.32
C ARG A 35 -2.52 -10.61 1.81
N GLN A 36 -1.52 -11.42 2.11
CA GLN A 36 -1.53 -12.83 1.77
C GLN A 36 -2.51 -13.57 2.69
N ASN A 37 -3.46 -14.28 2.09
CA ASN A 37 -4.27 -15.24 2.79
C ASN A 37 -3.45 -16.52 2.97
N VAL A 38 -3.07 -16.82 4.21
CA VAL A 38 -2.24 -18.00 4.52
C VAL A 38 -2.97 -19.30 4.16
N SER A 39 -4.30 -19.34 4.30
CA SER A 39 -5.10 -20.53 4.04
C SER A 39 -5.30 -20.82 2.55
N ARG A 40 -5.34 -19.77 1.71
CA ARG A 40 -5.62 -19.91 0.27
C ARG A 40 -4.42 -19.64 -0.63
N ARG A 41 -3.30 -19.18 -0.07
CA ARG A 41 -2.10 -18.72 -0.80
C ARG A 41 -2.40 -17.65 -1.86
N ASP A 42 -3.52 -16.93 -1.72
CA ASP A 42 -3.92 -15.82 -2.58
C ASP A 42 -3.60 -14.47 -1.90
N TRP A 43 -3.64 -13.41 -2.69
CA TRP A 43 -3.46 -12.04 -2.21
C TRP A 43 -4.80 -11.33 -2.21
N GLU A 44 -5.26 -10.94 -1.02
CA GLU A 44 -6.49 -10.19 -0.84
C GLU A 44 -6.20 -8.69 -0.86
N VAL A 45 -6.99 -7.93 -1.61
CA VAL A 45 -6.91 -6.46 -1.60
C VAL A 45 -7.50 -5.92 -0.31
N VAL A 46 -6.65 -5.27 0.50
CA VAL A 46 -7.03 -4.71 1.79
C VAL A 46 -7.45 -3.25 1.66
N LEU A 47 -6.78 -2.49 0.80
CA LEU A 47 -7.07 -1.09 0.55
C LEU A 47 -6.54 -0.69 -0.83
N ALA A 48 -7.42 -0.14 -1.69
CA ALA A 48 -7.02 0.52 -2.92
C ALA A 48 -7.22 2.03 -2.75
N VAL A 49 -6.20 2.81 -3.09
CA VAL A 49 -6.18 4.26 -2.90
C VAL A 49 -5.88 4.96 -4.22
N PRO A 50 -6.82 5.76 -4.77
CA PRO A 50 -6.54 6.56 -5.94
C PRO A 50 -5.57 7.69 -5.59
N VAL A 51 -4.55 7.87 -6.41
CA VAL A 51 -3.51 8.91 -6.28
C VAL A 51 -3.17 9.45 -7.67
N SER A 52 -2.60 10.65 -7.76
CA SER A 52 -2.14 11.14 -9.06
C SER A 52 -1.07 10.21 -9.67
N LYS A 53 -0.98 10.20 -11.01
CA LYS A 53 -0.01 9.37 -11.76
C LYS A 53 1.43 9.54 -11.29
N VAL A 54 1.78 10.70 -10.73
CA VAL A 54 3.13 10.96 -10.19
C VAL A 54 3.44 10.07 -8.98
N TYR A 55 2.42 9.75 -8.17
CA TYR A 55 2.53 8.92 -6.97
C TYR A 55 2.24 7.44 -7.22
N ALA A 56 1.53 7.10 -8.30
CA ALA A 56 1.30 5.71 -8.71
C ALA A 56 2.51 5.09 -9.42
N LYS A 57 3.64 5.06 -8.73
CA LYS A 57 4.91 4.48 -9.22
C LYS A 57 5.35 3.32 -8.31
N PRO A 58 5.89 2.22 -8.87
CA PRO A 58 6.39 1.10 -8.08
C PRO A 58 7.43 1.51 -7.03
N GLN A 59 8.29 2.49 -7.34
CA GLN A 59 9.30 3.00 -6.41
C GLN A 59 8.68 3.68 -5.20
N ILE A 60 7.58 4.43 -5.38
CA ILE A 60 6.87 5.10 -4.29
C ILE A 60 6.18 4.06 -3.40
N ALA A 61 5.53 3.05 -3.99
CA ALA A 61 4.95 1.93 -3.26
C ALA A 61 6.01 1.21 -2.40
N ARG A 62 7.18 0.91 -2.99
CA ARG A 62 8.32 0.29 -2.29
C ARG A 62 8.85 1.15 -1.14
N SER A 63 8.99 2.47 -1.33
CA SER A 63 9.45 3.36 -0.25
C SER A 63 8.44 3.43 0.90
N LEU A 64 7.14 3.46 0.60
CA LEU A 64 6.08 3.54 1.62
C LEU A 64 6.01 2.26 2.47
N ILE A 65 6.13 1.08 1.86
CA ILE A 65 6.10 -0.19 2.61
C ILE A 65 7.34 -0.35 3.51
N ILE A 66 8.53 0.05 3.02
CA ILE A 66 9.76 0.08 3.82
C ILE A 66 9.62 1.06 4.99
N ALA A 67 9.07 2.25 4.75
CA ALA A 67 8.85 3.26 5.80
C ALA A 67 7.85 2.79 6.87
N ALA A 68 6.91 1.90 6.52
CA ALA A 68 6.03 1.22 7.47
C ALA A 68 6.71 0.06 8.23
N GLY A 69 7.98 -0.21 7.94
CA GLY A 69 8.76 -1.28 8.55
C GLY A 69 8.35 -2.68 8.07
N LEU A 70 7.80 -2.79 6.86
CA LEU A 70 7.39 -4.05 6.23
C LEU A 70 8.37 -4.42 5.10
N ASP A 71 8.50 -5.73 4.85
CA ASP A 71 9.31 -6.25 3.76
C ASP A 71 8.70 -5.88 2.38
N PRO A 72 9.44 -5.18 1.51
CA PRO A 72 8.92 -4.71 0.22
C PRO A 72 8.66 -5.83 -0.78
N ASP A 73 9.25 -7.02 -0.58
CA ASP A 73 9.08 -8.19 -1.44
C ASP A 73 7.90 -9.07 -0.96
N GLY A 74 7.21 -8.67 0.12
CA GLY A 74 6.00 -9.33 0.61
C GLY A 74 6.24 -10.50 1.55
N ARG A 75 7.46 -10.67 2.06
CA ARG A 75 7.82 -11.79 2.97
C ARG A 75 7.07 -11.76 4.30
N ASP A 76 6.59 -10.59 4.71
CA ASP A 76 5.72 -10.40 5.88
C ASP A 76 4.24 -10.72 5.59
N GLY A 77 3.91 -11.20 4.39
CA GLY A 77 2.53 -11.45 3.95
C GLY A 77 1.75 -10.19 3.62
N VAL A 78 2.44 -9.07 3.34
CA VAL A 78 1.84 -7.77 2.99
C VAL A 78 2.56 -7.19 1.78
N LEU A 79 1.82 -6.73 0.77
CA LEU A 79 2.37 -6.09 -0.42
C LEU A 79 1.71 -4.74 -0.68
N LEU A 80 2.47 -3.81 -1.23
CA LEU A 80 1.95 -2.54 -1.73
C LEU A 80 2.37 -2.38 -3.18
N GLN A 81 1.40 -2.25 -4.07
CA GLN A 81 1.61 -2.16 -5.52
C GLN A 81 1.06 -0.85 -6.07
N ALA A 82 1.61 -0.40 -7.19
CA ALA A 82 1.18 0.80 -7.89
C ALA A 82 0.66 0.45 -9.28
N TYR A 83 -0.43 1.09 -9.70
CA TYR A 83 -1.02 0.93 -11.03
C TYR A 83 -1.38 2.30 -11.61
N LEU A 84 -1.25 2.44 -12.93
CA LEU A 84 -1.52 3.67 -13.69
C LEU A 84 -2.87 3.66 -14.40
#